data_AF-A0A060CIF5-F1
#
_entry.id   AF-A0A060CIF5-F1
#
_cell.length_a   1.000
_cell.length_b   1.000
_cell.length_c   1.000
_cell.angle_alpha   90.00
_cell.angle_beta   90.00
_cell.angle_gamma   90.00
#
_symmetry.space_group_name_H-M   'P 1'
#
loop_
_entity.id
_entity.type
_entity.pdbx_description
1 polymer ?
#
loop_
_entity_poly.entity_id
_entity_poly.type
_entity_poly.pdbx_seq_one_letter_code
_entity_poly.pdbx_strand_id
1 'polypeptide(L)' 'MGAERVTYARGCGILDPSTEGIAEAVAAARQAEVALLFVGNRAGLTDPCTSGEARDRATLGLPGVQEELIRAVLATGTP' A
#
# COMPACT_ATOMS: atom_id res chain seq x y z
N MET A 1 21.38 -10.66 1.56
CA MET A 1 20.70 -9.95 2.67
C MET A 1 19.75 -10.95 3.30
N GLY A 2 19.93 -11.29 4.58
CA GLY A 2 19.06 -12.27 5.27
C GLY A 2 17.72 -11.66 5.66
N ALA A 3 16.71 -12.49 5.93
CA ALA A 3 15.36 -12.08 6.35
C ALA A 3 15.35 -11.12 7.56
N GLU A 4 16.43 -11.10 8.35
CA GLU A 4 16.62 -10.24 9.53
C GLU A 4 16.75 -8.74 9.22
N ARG A 5 16.86 -8.32 7.95
CA ARG A 5 16.91 -6.89 7.56
C ARG A 5 15.64 -6.41 6.85
N VAL A 6 14.52 -7.13 6.99
CA VAL A 6 13.24 -6.76 6.37
C VAL A 6 12.20 -6.52 7.45
N THR A 7 11.78 -5.27 7.59
CA THR A 7 10.61 -4.89 8.39
C THR A 7 9.40 -4.83 7.47
N TYR A 8 8.31 -5.47 7.88
CA TYR A 8 7.04 -5.44 7.16
C TYR A 8 6.00 -4.67 7.96
N ALA A 9 5.28 -3.78 7.28
CA ALA A 9 4.06 -3.16 7.76
C ALA A 9 3.01 -3.26 6.65
N ARG A 10 1.77 -3.58 7.00
CA ARG A 10 0.69 -3.71 6.00
C ARG A 10 0.37 -2.37 5.35
N GLY A 11 0.40 -1.28 6.12
CA GLY A 11 0.03 0.06 5.66
C GLY A 11 -1.49 0.23 5.53
N CYS A 12 -2.10 -0.37 4.50
CA CYS A 12 -3.55 -0.32 4.28
C CYS A 12 -4.08 -1.56 3.53
N GLY A 13 -5.39 -1.67 3.38
CA GLY A 13 -6.02 -2.61 2.45
C GLY A 13 -6.10 -2.05 1.02
N ILE A 14 -6.45 -2.92 0.05
CA ILE A 14 -6.58 -2.53 -1.37
C ILE A 14 -7.77 -1.59 -1.60
N LEU A 15 -8.92 -1.91 -1.00
CA LEU A 15 -10.16 -1.14 -1.09
C LEU A 15 -10.53 -0.48 0.24
N ASP A 16 -9.73 -0.73 1.28
CA ASP A 16 -10.03 -0.33 2.66
C ASP A 16 -9.84 1.18 2.83
N PRO A 17 -10.84 1.92 3.35
CA PRO A 17 -10.70 3.33 3.66
C PRO A 17 -9.93 3.60 4.96
N SER A 18 -9.57 2.58 5.75
CA SER A 18 -8.88 2.75 7.03
C SER A 18 -7.43 3.20 6.86
N THR A 19 -7.05 4.24 7.60
CA THR A 19 -5.68 4.78 7.67
C THR A 19 -4.89 4.29 8.89
N GLU A 20 -5.45 3.40 9.71
CA GLU A 20 -4.87 3.01 11.01
C GLU A 20 -3.47 2.40 10.89
N GLY A 21 -3.19 1.67 9.79
CA GLY A 21 -1.89 1.05 9.53
C GLY A 21 -0.82 1.99 8.96
N ILE A 22 -1.17 3.23 8.58
CA ILE A 22 -0.22 4.15 7.94
C ILE A 22 0.87 4.58 8.92
N ALA A 23 0.54 4.81 10.19
CA ALA A 23 1.52 5.24 11.20
C ALA A 23 2.63 4.19 11.43
N GLU A 24 2.26 2.90 11.42
CA GLU A 24 3.20 1.79 11.51
C GLU A 24 4.14 1.75 10.29
N ALA A 25 3.60 1.89 9.08
CA ALA A 25 4.39 1.92 7.85
C ALA A 25 5.37 3.10 7.81
N VAL A 26 4.95 4.28 8.28
CA VAL A 26 5.81 5.46 8.42
C VAL A 26 6.94 5.21 9.42
N ALA A 27 6.65 4.57 10.55
CA ALA A 27 7.68 4.23 11.54
C ALA A 27 8.71 3.24 10.97
N ALA A 28 8.25 2.22 10.25
CA ALA A 28 9.11 1.26 9.59
C ALA A 28 10.01 1.93 8.52
N ALA A 29 9.43 2.81 7.68
CA ALA A 29 10.18 3.52 6.66
C ALA A 29 11.28 4.42 7.24
N ARG A 30 11.01 5.14 8.34
CA ARG A 30 12.02 5.98 9.02
C ARG A 30 13.23 5.21 9.56
N GLN A 31 13.08 3.90 9.78
CA GLN A 31 14.14 3.04 10.28
C GLN A 31 14.87 2.27 9.15
N ALA A 32 14.41 2.40 7.91
CA ALA A 32 14.93 1.70 6.76
C ALA A 32 15.85 2.58 5.90
N GLU A 33 16.78 1.94 5.19
CA GLU A 33 17.60 2.59 4.15
C GLU A 33 16.82 2.79 2.84
N VAL A 34 15.78 1.97 2.63
CA VAL A 34 14.88 1.98 1.45
C VAL A 34 13.51 1.46 1.87
N ALA A 35 12.43 2.06 1.36
CA ALA A 35 11.07 1.64 1.56
C ALA A 35 10.48 1.09 0.24
N LEU A 36 10.05 -0.17 0.23
CA LEU A 36 9.38 -0.78 -0.91
C LEU A 36 7.87 -0.78 -0.67
N LEU A 37 7.13 -0.02 -1.48
CA LEU A 37 5.66 0.02 -1.44
C LEU A 37 5.07 -0.83 -2.55
N PHE A 38 4.21 -1.77 -2.17
CA PHE A 38 3.46 -2.63 -3.08
C PHE A 38 2.00 -2.21 -3.09
N VAL A 39 1.64 -1.34 -4.03
CA VAL A 39 0.30 -0.77 -4.20
C VAL A 39 -0.28 -1.14 -5.56
N GLY A 40 -1.60 -1.00 -5.71
CA GLY A 40 -2.28 -1.15 -6.99
C GLY A 40 -3.64 -1.82 -6.89
N ASN A 41 -3.95 -2.58 -7.94
CA ASN A 41 -5.21 -3.29 -8.10
C ASN A 41 -5.07 -4.78 -7.71
N ARG A 42 -6.21 -5.40 -7.41
CA ARG A 42 -6.30 -6.84 -7.16
C ARG A 42 -7.09 -7.50 -8.30
N ALA A 43 -6.43 -8.31 -9.11
CA ALA A 43 -7.09 -9.10 -10.14
C ALA A 43 -7.89 -10.27 -9.55
N GLY A 44 -9.02 -10.61 -10.15
CA GLY A 44 -9.78 -11.82 -9.85
C GLY A 44 -11.28 -11.66 -10.03
N LEU A 45 -12.04 -12.67 -9.61
CA LEU A 45 -13.48 -12.74 -9.81
C LEU A 45 -14.29 -12.56 -8.51
N THR A 46 -13.63 -12.43 -7.35
CA THR A 46 -14.30 -12.25 -6.05
C THR A 46 -14.52 -10.77 -5.72
N ASP A 47 -15.47 -10.48 -4.84
CA ASP A 47 -15.87 -9.10 -4.45
C ASP A 47 -14.71 -8.12 -4.16
N PRO A 48 -13.64 -8.49 -3.44
CA PRO A 48 -12.54 -7.56 -3.16
C PRO A 48 -11.59 -7.32 -4.34
N CYS A 49 -11.81 -7.93 -5.50
CA CYS A 49 -11.00 -7.71 -6.70
C CYS A 49 -11.44 -6.44 -7.44
N THR A 50 -10.46 -5.65 -7.90
CA THR A 50 -10.63 -4.35 -8.55
C THR A 50 -10.32 -4.37 -10.05
N SER A 51 -9.94 -5.52 -10.60
CA SER A 51 -9.83 -5.79 -12.03
C SER A 51 -10.20 -7.24 -12.34
N GLY A 52 -10.66 -7.48 -13.57
CA GLY A 52 -11.11 -8.80 -14.02
C GLY A 52 -12.32 -8.68 -14.95
N GLU A 53 -12.86 -9.82 -15.38
CA GLU A 53 -14.09 -9.87 -16.16
C GLU A 53 -15.23 -9.22 -15.38
N ALA A 54 -16.00 -8.35 -16.05
CA ALA A 54 -17.10 -7.57 -15.48
C ALA A 54 -16.72 -6.68 -14.27
N ARG A 55 -15.44 -6.29 -14.16
CA ARG A 55 -14.93 -5.41 -13.09
C ARG A 55 -14.28 -4.16 -13.69
N ASP A 56 -15.10 -3.37 -14.36
CA ASP A 56 -14.69 -2.09 -14.93
C ASP A 56 -14.64 -0.98 -13.88
N ARG A 57 -13.73 -0.01 -14.07
CA ARG A 57 -13.65 1.19 -13.25
C ARG A 57 -13.64 2.43 -14.14
N ALA A 58 -14.44 3.42 -13.76
CA ALA A 58 -14.45 4.73 -14.42
C ALA A 58 -13.23 5.61 -14.06
N THR A 59 -12.46 5.20 -13.05
CA THR A 59 -11.30 5.94 -12.53
C THR A 59 -10.07 5.04 -12.45
N LEU A 60 -8.91 5.57 -12.81
CA LEU A 60 -7.63 4.85 -12.77
C LEU A 60 -6.78 5.16 -11.52
N GLY A 61 -7.30 5.95 -10.59
CA GLY A 61 -6.66 6.21 -9.30
C GLY A 61 -6.50 4.96 -8.45
N LEU A 62 -5.49 4.98 -7.58
CA LEU A 62 -5.25 3.88 -6.63
C LEU A 62 -6.49 3.70 -5.73
N PRO A 63 -6.96 2.46 -5.53
CA PRO A 63 -8.13 2.21 -4.69
C PRO A 63 -7.78 2.33 -3.19
N GLY A 64 -8.82 2.53 -2.35
CA GLY A 64 -8.66 2.68 -0.90
C GLY A 64 -7.84 3.93 -0.55
N VAL A 65 -7.05 3.84 0.51
CA VAL A 65 -6.14 4.92 0.98
C VAL A 65 -4.68 4.68 0.58
N GLN A 66 -4.44 4.00 -0.54
CA GLN A 66 -3.10 3.65 -0.99
C GLN A 66 -2.27 4.88 -1.40
N GLU A 67 -2.90 5.93 -1.94
CA GLU A 67 -2.20 7.15 -2.30
C GLU A 67 -1.74 7.92 -1.05
N GLU A 68 -2.55 7.93 0.01
CA GLU A 68 -2.22 8.51 1.31
C GLU A 68 -1.05 7.78 1.97
N LEU A 69 -1.03 6.44 1.89
CA LEU A 69 0.11 5.63 2.34
C LEU A 69 1.40 6.05 1.62
N ILE A 70 1.36 6.18 0.29
CA ILE A 70 2.52 6.61 -0.51
C ILE A 70 2.99 7.99 -0.08
N ARG A 71 2.07 8.95 0.03
CA ARG A 71 2.41 10.32 0.44
C ARG A 71 3.01 10.38 1.84
N ALA A 72 2.48 9.60 2.78
CA ALA A 72 2.98 9.54 4.15
C ALA A 72 4.38 8.92 4.24
N VAL A 73 4.63 7.83 3.50
CA VAL A 73 5.95 7.20 3.46
C VAL A 73 6.96 8.08 2.72
N LEU A 74 6.59 8.67 1.59
CA LEU A 74 7.45 9.62 0.86
C LEU A 74 7.88 10.80 1.75
N ALA A 75 6.99 11.28 2.62
CA ALA A 75 7.28 12.36 3.56
C ALA A 75 8.32 12.00 4.64
N THR A 76 8.73 10.74 4.80
CA THR A 76 9.84 10.37 5.70
C THR A 76 11.20 10.72 5.13
N GLY A 77 11.31 10.95 3.81
CA GLY A 77 12.57 11.13 3.10
C GLY A 77 13.36 9.84 2.89
N THR A 78 12.78 8.68 3.26
CA THR A 78 13.35 7.37 2.94
C THR A 78 13.14 7.09 1.44
N PRO A 79 14.19 6.70 0.68
CA PRO A 79 14.06 6.36 -0.74
C PRO A 79 13.09 5.20 -1.01
#